data_AF-D6K1G7-F1
#
_entry.id   AF-D6K1G7-F1
#
_cell.length_a   1.000
_cell.length_b   1.000
_cell.length_c   1.000
_cell.angle_alpha   90.00
_cell.angle_beta   90.00
_cell.angle_gamma   90.00
#
_symmetry.space_group_name_H-M   'P 1'
#
loop_
_entity.id
_entity.type
_entity.pdbx_description
1 polymer ?
#
loop_
_entity_poly.entity_id
_entity_poly.type
_entity_poly.pdbx_seq_one_letter_code
_entity_poly.pdbx_strand_id
1 'polypeptide(L)'
;MVMGLSCRVLGFGTWQMMAPMIAAALATIWILHSSVKRVWGHGAAAVAALVLALTPITVAIDRDNNPDTLLVLLMVGGAALALRAVTGGRLLPLVGSAVCFGLAFNTKMLQGYIALPAVVAVYLFAARPPLLRRIVNLLVAGAALAVSSFWWAAAVSLVPASERPYIGGSTDGTAWNLIMGYNGLGRIFGGEGNGGGGGGGGGGFSGTAGLGRMFNDVLGGQISWLIPFAALACAGGLVRCGRAPRTDATRAALLLWGGWTVLHYLTFAMAEGTMHPYYTTPRWRPESPPCAGAAERCCCAPSVRTGAGRGCCPPGSRRPRCGRSCCCAGPPAGSPGCGRRSGC
;
A
#
# COMPACT_ATOMS: atom_id res chain seq x y z
N MET A 1 2.28 12.58 -18.11
CA MET A 1 3.66 12.23 -18.53
C MET A 1 3.76 10.82 -19.10
N VAL A 2 3.38 9.75 -18.37
CA VAL A 2 3.54 8.35 -18.84
C VAL A 2 2.69 8.02 -20.08
N MET A 3 1.43 8.47 -20.12
CA MET A 3 0.56 8.30 -21.31
C MET A 3 1.12 9.03 -22.54
N GLY A 4 1.63 10.24 -22.36
CA GLY A 4 2.27 11.01 -23.44
C GLY A 4 3.56 10.37 -23.95
N LEU A 5 4.36 9.77 -23.07
CA LEU A 5 5.55 9.01 -23.47
C LEU A 5 5.16 7.76 -24.26
N SER A 6 4.12 7.04 -23.82
CA SER A 6 3.57 5.89 -24.54
C SER A 6 3.14 6.27 -25.95
N CYS A 7 2.38 7.38 -26.11
CA CYS A 7 1.98 7.87 -27.42
C CYS A 7 3.16 8.34 -28.29
N ARG A 8 4.24 8.86 -27.70
CA ARG A 8 5.45 9.23 -28.45
C ARG A 8 6.19 8.02 -28.99
N VAL A 9 6.20 6.90 -28.26
CA VAL A 9 6.91 5.68 -28.63
C VAL A 9 6.09 4.80 -29.58
N LEU A 10 4.79 4.67 -29.32
CA LEU A 10 3.89 3.73 -30.03
C LEU A 10 2.97 4.41 -31.06
N GLY A 11 3.10 5.72 -31.23
CA GLY A 11 2.17 6.54 -32.01
C GLY A 11 0.94 6.96 -31.20
N PHE A 12 0.24 8.00 -31.67
CA PHE A 12 -0.95 8.50 -31.00
C PHE A 12 -2.18 7.63 -31.33
N GLY A 13 -2.87 7.16 -30.29
CA GLY A 13 -4.11 6.43 -30.39
C GLY A 13 -4.65 6.04 -29.02
N THR A 14 -5.92 5.63 -28.96
CA THR A 14 -6.63 5.37 -27.70
C THR A 14 -5.95 4.27 -26.88
N TRP A 15 -5.57 3.16 -27.51
CA TRP A 15 -4.96 2.05 -26.77
C TRP A 15 -3.53 2.38 -26.32
N GLN A 16 -2.76 3.14 -27.11
CA GLN A 16 -1.41 3.58 -26.74
C GLN A 16 -1.44 4.51 -25.54
N MET A 17 -2.43 5.41 -25.50
CA MET A 17 -2.64 6.30 -24.37
C MET A 17 -3.05 5.54 -23.12
N MET A 18 -3.92 4.53 -23.24
CA MET A 18 -4.46 3.75 -22.12
C MET A 18 -3.55 2.61 -21.64
N ALA A 19 -2.66 2.10 -22.49
CA ALA A 19 -1.75 1.00 -22.17
C ALA A 19 -1.00 1.15 -20.82
N PRO A 20 -0.35 2.28 -20.50
CA PRO A 20 0.31 2.43 -19.21
C PRO A 20 -0.66 2.47 -18.02
N MET A 21 -1.90 2.93 -18.20
CA MET A 21 -2.91 2.91 -17.14
C MET A 21 -3.40 1.49 -16.88
N ILE A 22 -3.66 0.72 -17.94
CA ILE A 22 -4.00 -0.71 -17.84
C ILE A 22 -2.89 -1.49 -17.13
N ALA A 23 -1.62 -1.25 -17.51
CA ALA A 23 -0.48 -1.88 -16.85
C ALA A 23 -0.41 -1.49 -15.36
N ALA A 24 -0.69 -0.24 -15.02
CA ALA A 24 -0.70 0.23 -13.64
C ALA A 24 -1.84 -0.38 -12.82
N ALA A 25 -3.04 -0.53 -13.39
CA ALA A 25 -4.17 -1.21 -12.75
C ALA A 25 -3.84 -2.68 -12.45
N LEU A 26 -3.34 -3.41 -13.45
CA LEU A 26 -2.95 -4.82 -13.29
C LEU A 26 -1.82 -5.00 -12.26
N ALA A 27 -0.82 -4.11 -12.28
CA ALA A 27 0.25 -4.12 -11.28
C ALA A 27 -0.29 -3.82 -9.88
N THR A 28 -1.26 -2.93 -9.73
CA THR A 28 -1.92 -2.63 -8.45
C THR A 28 -2.61 -3.86 -7.89
N ILE A 29 -3.41 -4.56 -8.72
CA ILE A 29 -4.09 -5.80 -8.35
C ILE A 29 -3.07 -6.85 -7.91
N TRP A 30 -1.98 -7.01 -8.67
CA TRP A 30 -0.92 -7.97 -8.34
C TRP A 30 -0.20 -7.64 -7.02
N ILE A 31 0.14 -6.37 -6.77
CA ILE A 31 0.78 -5.94 -5.53
C ILE A 31 -0.16 -6.13 -4.34
N LEU A 32 -1.45 -5.78 -4.49
CA LEU A 32 -2.47 -5.99 -3.46
C LEU A 32 -2.57 -7.47 -3.12
N HIS A 33 -2.82 -8.31 -4.13
CA HIS A 33 -2.90 -9.77 -3.97
C HIS A 33 -1.65 -10.32 -3.26
N SER A 34 -0.46 -9.94 -3.73
CA SER A 34 0.81 -10.40 -3.17
C SER A 34 1.04 -9.94 -1.73
N SER A 35 0.53 -8.76 -1.36
CA SER A 35 0.65 -8.22 0.00
C SER A 35 -0.29 -8.96 0.96
N VAL A 36 -1.54 -9.17 0.55
CA VAL A 36 -2.55 -9.89 1.35
C VAL A 36 -2.19 -11.37 1.50
N LYS A 37 -1.73 -12.01 0.42
CA LYS A 37 -1.34 -13.43 0.40
C LYS A 37 -0.28 -13.76 1.44
N ARG A 38 0.65 -12.85 1.72
CA ARG A 38 1.75 -13.07 2.66
C ARG A 38 1.31 -13.16 4.12
N VAL A 39 0.16 -12.59 4.45
CA VAL A 39 -0.30 -12.46 5.84
C VAL A 39 -1.54 -13.33 6.07
N TRP A 40 -2.51 -13.31 5.14
CA TRP A 40 -3.81 -13.99 5.30
C TRP A 40 -4.04 -15.15 4.32
N GLY A 41 -3.06 -15.47 3.47
CA GLY A 41 -3.14 -16.59 2.52
C GLY A 41 -3.91 -16.29 1.23
N HIS A 42 -4.05 -17.31 0.38
CA HIS A 42 -4.54 -17.16 -1.00
C HIS A 42 -6.02 -16.76 -1.09
N GLY A 43 -6.89 -17.32 -0.24
CA GLY A 43 -8.34 -17.05 -0.31
C GLY A 43 -8.65 -15.58 -0.07
N ALA A 44 -8.15 -15.01 1.03
CA ALA A 44 -8.30 -13.58 1.34
C ALA A 44 -7.67 -12.69 0.25
N ALA A 45 -6.52 -13.09 -0.30
CA ALA A 45 -5.85 -12.34 -1.36
C ALA A 45 -6.66 -12.29 -2.66
N ALA A 46 -7.26 -13.41 -3.06
CA ALA A 46 -8.10 -13.50 -4.24
C ALA A 46 -9.36 -12.64 -4.09
N VAL A 47 -10.03 -12.71 -2.93
CA VAL A 47 -11.18 -11.85 -2.62
C VAL A 47 -10.80 -10.37 -2.66
N ALA A 48 -9.68 -9.99 -2.05
CA ALA A 48 -9.21 -8.61 -2.04
C ALA A 48 -8.91 -8.08 -3.46
N ALA A 49 -8.24 -8.89 -4.28
CA ALA A 49 -7.93 -8.57 -5.67
C ALA A 49 -9.20 -8.47 -6.52
N LEU A 50 -10.15 -9.40 -6.35
CA LEU A 50 -11.41 -9.42 -7.09
C LEU A 50 -12.26 -8.20 -6.76
N VAL A 51 -12.40 -7.86 -5.48
CA VAL A 51 -13.19 -6.69 -5.09
C VAL A 51 -12.53 -5.41 -5.58
N LEU A 52 -11.19 -5.27 -5.56
CA LEU A 52 -10.52 -4.14 -6.21
C LEU A 52 -10.89 -4.03 -7.69
N ALA A 53 -10.78 -5.14 -8.43
CA ALA A 53 -10.98 -5.20 -9.86
C ALA A 53 -12.45 -4.94 -10.28
N LEU A 54 -13.41 -5.29 -9.42
CA LEU A 54 -14.84 -5.16 -9.71
C LEU A 54 -15.51 -3.95 -9.05
N THR A 55 -14.77 -3.16 -8.27
CA THR A 55 -15.34 -1.95 -7.67
C THR A 55 -15.71 -0.96 -8.78
N PRO A 56 -16.97 -0.49 -8.87
CA PRO A 56 -17.43 0.35 -9.98
C PRO A 56 -16.55 1.57 -10.25
N ILE A 57 -16.11 2.26 -9.18
CA ILE A 57 -15.27 3.45 -9.33
C ILE A 57 -13.85 3.12 -9.83
N THR A 58 -13.32 1.94 -9.51
CA THR A 58 -12.03 1.48 -10.05
C THR A 58 -12.14 1.21 -11.54
N VAL A 59 -13.20 0.48 -11.95
CA VAL A 59 -13.46 0.19 -13.37
C VAL A 59 -13.68 1.46 -14.18
N ALA A 60 -14.40 2.44 -13.62
CA ALA A 60 -14.65 3.73 -14.27
C ALA A 60 -13.37 4.55 -14.46
N ILE A 61 -12.47 4.54 -13.47
CA ILE A 61 -11.21 5.29 -13.56
C ILE A 61 -10.21 4.64 -14.50
N ASP A 62 -10.08 3.31 -14.44
CA ASP A 62 -9.03 2.59 -15.18
C ASP A 62 -9.26 2.59 -16.70
N ARG A 63 -10.48 2.91 -17.14
CA ARG A 63 -10.84 3.07 -18.56
C ARG A 63 -10.78 4.51 -19.06
N ASP A 64 -10.51 5.47 -18.17
CA ASP A 64 -10.49 6.90 -18.48
C ASP A 64 -9.05 7.47 -18.42
N ASN A 65 -8.85 8.60 -19.09
CA ASN A 65 -7.57 9.33 -19.09
C ASN A 65 -7.38 10.11 -17.79
N ASN A 66 -7.21 9.39 -16.68
CA ASN A 66 -7.19 9.95 -15.33
C ASN A 66 -5.90 9.56 -14.57
N PRO A 67 -5.23 10.48 -13.85
CA PRO A 67 -4.03 10.16 -13.07
C PRO A 67 -4.25 9.18 -11.89
N ASP A 68 -5.48 8.93 -11.46
CA ASP A 68 -5.76 8.12 -10.25
C ASP A 68 -5.26 6.69 -10.37
N THR A 69 -5.31 6.05 -11.53
CA THR A 69 -4.79 4.67 -11.68
C THR A 69 -3.30 4.58 -11.34
N LEU A 70 -2.50 5.55 -11.81
CA LEU A 70 -1.09 5.64 -11.49
C LEU A 70 -0.87 6.01 -10.01
N LEU A 71 -1.68 6.91 -9.48
CA LEU A 71 -1.62 7.30 -8.07
C LEU A 71 -1.82 6.08 -7.17
N VAL A 72 -2.87 5.29 -7.42
CA VAL A 72 -3.19 4.09 -6.64
C VAL A 72 -2.05 3.09 -6.72
N LEU A 73 -1.48 2.83 -7.90
CA LEU A 73 -0.30 1.96 -8.03
C LEU A 73 0.84 2.38 -7.12
N LEU A 74 1.22 3.66 -7.17
CA LEU A 74 2.35 4.21 -6.41
C LEU A 74 2.08 4.14 -4.91
N MET A 75 0.87 4.50 -4.50
CA MET A 75 0.38 4.41 -3.13
C MET A 75 0.37 2.97 -2.58
N VAL A 76 -0.17 2.04 -3.36
CA VAL A 76 -0.26 0.60 -3.05
C VAL A 76 1.13 -0.02 -2.98
N GLY A 77 2.01 0.29 -3.93
CA GLY A 77 3.40 -0.13 -3.97
C GLY A 77 4.22 0.44 -2.81
N GLY A 78 4.04 1.72 -2.51
CA GLY A 78 4.67 2.40 -1.39
C GLY A 78 4.33 1.75 -0.04
N ALA A 79 3.06 1.45 0.18
CA ALA A 79 2.63 0.73 1.38
C ALA A 79 3.13 -0.72 1.44
N ALA A 80 3.17 -1.44 0.31
CA ALA A 80 3.73 -2.79 0.27
C ALA A 80 5.23 -2.81 0.59
N LEU A 81 5.99 -1.81 0.13
CA LEU A 81 7.39 -1.63 0.46
C LEU A 81 7.59 -1.21 1.93
N ALA A 82 6.72 -0.36 2.47
CA ALA A 82 6.73 -0.02 3.89
C ALA A 82 6.54 -1.25 4.79
N LEU A 83 5.57 -2.13 4.48
CA LEU A 83 5.37 -3.37 5.24
C LEU A 83 6.60 -4.30 5.16
N ARG A 84 7.28 -4.36 4.00
CA ARG A 84 8.56 -5.07 3.89
C ARG A 84 9.67 -4.43 4.73
N ALA A 85 9.69 -3.09 4.84
CA ALA A 85 10.65 -2.38 5.69
C ALA A 85 10.41 -2.66 7.17
N VAL A 86 9.15 -2.66 7.61
CA VAL A 86 8.73 -2.94 8.99
C VAL A 86 9.14 -4.35 9.41
N THR A 87 8.82 -5.34 8.56
CA THR A 87 9.06 -6.77 8.84
C THR A 87 10.53 -7.16 8.66
N GLY A 88 11.19 -6.65 7.62
CA GLY A 88 12.57 -6.97 7.27
C GLY A 88 13.63 -6.12 7.97
N GLY A 89 13.27 -4.96 8.53
CA GLY A 89 14.19 -4.03 9.19
C GLY A 89 15.22 -3.36 8.27
N ARG A 90 15.03 -3.42 6.94
CA ARG A 90 15.96 -2.91 5.92
C ARG A 90 15.60 -1.49 5.48
N LEU A 91 16.61 -0.65 5.20
CA LEU A 91 16.46 0.76 4.82
C LEU A 91 15.97 0.94 3.38
N LEU A 92 16.69 0.45 2.36
CA LEU A 92 16.08 -0.49 1.44
C LEU A 92 14.64 -0.20 0.96
N PRO A 93 13.69 -1.08 1.34
CA PRO A 93 12.28 -0.91 1.04
C PRO A 93 11.65 0.37 1.63
N LEU A 94 12.16 0.94 2.73
CA LEU A 94 11.64 2.20 3.27
C LEU A 94 11.94 3.38 2.33
N VAL A 95 13.15 3.44 1.78
CA VAL A 95 13.52 4.43 0.76
C VAL A 95 12.67 4.23 -0.49
N GLY A 96 12.49 2.99 -0.94
CA GLY A 96 11.59 2.69 -2.05
C GLY A 96 10.13 3.12 -1.78
N SER A 97 9.65 2.94 -0.54
CA SER A 97 8.34 3.43 -0.11
C SER A 97 8.24 4.94 -0.22
N ALA A 98 9.22 5.67 0.30
CA ALA A 98 9.30 7.12 0.23
C ALA A 98 9.31 7.63 -1.23
N VAL A 99 10.09 7.02 -2.11
CA VAL A 99 10.12 7.37 -3.54
C VAL A 99 8.75 7.13 -4.19
N CYS A 100 8.09 6.00 -3.91
CA CYS A 100 6.74 5.75 -4.42
C CYS A 100 5.74 6.83 -3.96
N PHE A 101 5.77 7.22 -2.68
CA PHE A 101 4.92 8.29 -2.16
C PHE A 101 5.26 9.66 -2.75
N GLY A 102 6.52 9.95 -3.05
CA GLY A 102 6.88 11.22 -3.68
C GLY A 102 6.53 11.30 -5.17
N LEU A 103 6.58 10.17 -5.87
CA LEU A 103 6.00 10.07 -7.21
C LEU A 103 4.47 10.14 -7.17
N ALA A 104 3.82 9.60 -6.14
CA ALA A 104 2.38 9.75 -5.92
C ALA A 104 2.01 11.23 -5.72
N PHE A 105 2.85 11.98 -5.00
CA PHE A 105 2.73 13.43 -4.88
C PHE A 105 2.88 14.14 -6.24
N ASN A 106 3.80 13.74 -7.11
CA ASN A 106 3.86 14.33 -8.45
C ASN A 106 2.66 13.96 -9.33
N THR A 107 1.99 12.84 -9.01
CA THR A 107 0.80 12.39 -9.73
C THR A 107 -0.45 13.17 -9.33
N LYS A 108 -0.63 13.44 -8.03
CA LYS A 108 -1.85 14.11 -7.52
C LYS A 108 -1.65 14.94 -6.25
N MET A 109 -0.49 15.57 -6.11
CA MET A 109 -0.10 16.45 -5.01
C MET A 109 -0.39 15.84 -3.64
N LEU A 110 -1.00 16.62 -2.73
CA LEU A 110 -1.26 16.22 -1.35
C LEU A 110 -2.17 14.99 -1.22
N GLN A 111 -2.95 14.61 -2.24
CA GLN A 111 -3.72 13.37 -2.22
C GLN A 111 -2.80 12.14 -2.10
N GLY A 112 -1.62 12.18 -2.71
CA GLY A 112 -0.62 11.12 -2.58
C GLY A 112 -0.08 10.96 -1.16
N TYR A 113 -0.19 11.98 -0.31
CA TYR A 113 0.32 11.96 1.06
C TYR A 113 -0.71 11.54 2.11
N ILE A 114 -1.99 11.35 1.75
CA ILE A 114 -3.05 11.03 2.73
C ILE A 114 -2.69 9.81 3.59
N ALA A 115 -2.09 8.78 3.00
CA ALA A 115 -1.69 7.57 3.73
C ALA A 115 -0.31 7.63 4.39
N LEU A 116 0.51 8.62 4.06
CA LEU A 116 1.88 8.70 4.55
C LEU A 116 1.97 8.76 6.08
N PRO A 117 1.08 9.46 6.82
CA PRO A 117 1.09 9.42 8.29
C PRO A 117 0.93 8.01 8.86
N ALA A 118 0.08 7.17 8.27
CA ALA A 118 -0.08 5.78 8.70
C ALA A 118 1.19 4.97 8.46
N VAL A 119 1.88 5.18 7.33
CA VAL A 119 3.16 4.53 7.03
C VAL A 119 4.22 4.88 8.07
N VAL A 120 4.37 6.17 8.38
CA VAL A 120 5.35 6.65 9.37
C VAL A 120 5.01 6.11 10.76
N ALA A 121 3.75 6.18 11.17
CA ALA A 121 3.29 5.68 12.47
C ALA A 121 3.56 4.19 12.65
N VAL A 122 3.23 3.37 11.64
CA VAL A 122 3.46 1.92 11.67
C VAL A 122 4.95 1.60 11.68
N TYR A 123 5.78 2.33 10.92
CA TYR A 123 7.23 2.13 10.96
C TYR A 123 7.83 2.46 12.33
N LEU A 124 7.45 3.59 12.93
CA LEU A 124 7.88 3.96 14.28
C LEU A 124 7.45 2.93 15.32
N PHE A 125 6.23 2.41 15.23
CA PHE A 125 5.66 1.48 16.20
C PHE A 125 6.18 0.05 16.06
N ALA A 126 6.06 -0.52 14.87
CA ALA A 126 6.20 -1.96 14.62
C ALA A 126 7.59 -2.39 14.09
N ALA A 127 8.43 -1.47 13.61
CA ALA A 127 9.72 -1.85 13.05
C ALA A 127 10.63 -2.52 14.11
N ARG A 128 11.45 -3.47 13.66
CA ARG A 128 12.37 -4.23 14.52
C ARG A 128 13.58 -3.44 15.06
N PRO A 129 14.23 -2.53 14.30
CA PRO A 129 15.41 -1.80 14.77
C PRO A 129 15.16 -1.00 16.06
N PRO A 130 16.19 -0.62 16.84
CA PRO A 130 16.05 0.28 17.98
C PRO A 130 15.53 1.66 17.56
N LEU A 131 14.90 2.40 18.48
CA LEU A 131 14.19 3.65 18.19
C LEU A 131 15.06 4.68 17.43
N LEU A 132 16.30 4.90 17.87
CA LEU A 132 17.21 5.83 17.21
C LEU A 132 17.45 5.47 15.74
N ARG A 133 17.62 4.17 15.43
CA ARG A 133 17.76 3.71 14.04
C ARG A 133 16.46 3.89 13.25
N ARG A 134 15.29 3.78 13.89
CA ARG A 134 14.00 4.07 13.21
C ARG A 134 13.92 5.54 12.82
N ILE A 135 14.32 6.44 13.72
CA ILE A 135 14.36 7.87 13.45
C ILE A 135 15.32 8.18 12.31
N VAL A 136 16.55 7.67 12.36
CA VAL A 136 17.53 7.86 11.28
C VAL A 136 17.01 7.32 9.94
N ASN A 137 16.42 6.12 9.93
CA ASN A 137 15.85 5.55 8.71
C ASN A 137 14.71 6.41 8.15
N LEU A 138 13.87 6.99 9.02
CA LEU A 138 12.81 7.91 8.61
C LEU A 138 13.35 9.25 8.12
N LEU A 139 14.48 9.74 8.67
CA LEU A 139 15.13 10.94 8.14
C LEU A 139 15.69 10.69 6.73
N VAL A 140 16.35 9.55 6.51
CA VAL A 140 16.83 9.17 5.17
C VAL A 140 15.67 8.98 4.19
N ALA A 141 14.60 8.30 4.62
CA ALA A 141 13.38 8.16 3.83
C ALA A 141 12.70 9.51 3.58
N GLY A 142 12.70 10.42 4.56
CA GLY A 142 12.19 11.78 4.43
C GLY A 142 12.95 12.61 3.42
N ALA A 143 14.28 12.49 3.37
CA ALA A 143 15.10 13.11 2.33
C ALA A 143 14.75 12.56 0.94
N ALA A 144 14.63 11.23 0.80
CA ALA A 144 14.24 10.60 -0.47
C ALA A 144 12.83 11.02 -0.90
N LEU A 145 11.88 11.12 0.03
CA LEU A 145 10.54 11.64 -0.20
C LEU A 145 10.61 13.08 -0.70
N ALA A 146 11.33 13.97 -0.01
CA ALA A 146 11.43 15.37 -0.38
C ALA A 146 12.01 15.56 -1.79
N VAL A 147 13.11 14.85 -2.10
CA VAL A 147 13.73 14.88 -3.44
C VAL A 147 12.76 14.36 -4.50
N SER A 148 12.13 13.21 -4.27
CA SER A 148 11.21 12.64 -5.25
C SER A 148 9.90 13.43 -5.41
N SER A 149 9.47 14.18 -4.41
CA SER A 149 8.24 14.99 -4.44
C SER A 149 8.45 16.37 -5.05
N PHE A 150 9.49 17.08 -4.62
CA PHE A 150 9.60 18.52 -4.88
C PHE A 150 10.53 18.88 -6.03
N TRP A 151 11.12 17.90 -6.73
CA TRP A 151 12.01 18.18 -7.87
C TRP A 151 11.33 19.00 -8.97
N TRP A 152 10.06 18.71 -9.30
CA TRP A 152 9.32 19.45 -10.32
C TRP A 152 9.03 20.88 -9.86
N ALA A 153 8.58 21.05 -8.61
CA ALA A 153 8.33 22.36 -8.03
C ALA A 153 9.61 23.20 -8.00
N ALA A 154 10.74 22.60 -7.63
CA ALA A 154 12.05 23.24 -7.67
C ALA A 154 12.45 23.64 -9.10
N ALA A 155 12.32 22.73 -10.08
CA ALA A 155 12.63 23.02 -11.47
C ALA A 155 11.79 24.20 -12.01
N VAL A 156 10.49 24.22 -11.71
CA VAL A 156 9.60 25.32 -12.08
C VAL A 156 10.01 26.62 -11.41
N SER A 157 10.32 26.60 -10.11
CA SER A 157 10.76 27.77 -9.35
C SER A 157 12.09 28.35 -9.85
N LEU A 158 12.95 27.55 -10.48
CA LEU A 158 14.22 28.01 -11.04
C LEU A 158 14.07 28.68 -12.42
N VAL A 159 12.98 28.40 -13.15
CA VAL A 159 12.72 29.05 -14.45
C VAL A 159 12.02 30.40 -14.22
N PRO A 160 12.51 31.50 -14.83
CA PRO A 160 11.87 32.81 -14.74
C PRO A 160 10.39 32.78 -15.13
N ALA A 161 9.57 33.59 -14.45
CA ALA A 161 8.13 33.62 -14.68
C ALA A 161 7.76 34.04 -16.13
N SER A 162 8.60 34.84 -16.79
CA SER A 162 8.42 35.28 -18.18
C SER A 162 8.67 34.18 -19.21
N GLU A 163 9.37 33.11 -18.85
CA GLU A 163 9.82 32.05 -19.78
C GLU A 163 9.05 30.73 -19.58
N ARG A 164 8.21 30.64 -18.55
CA ARG A 164 7.46 29.42 -18.24
C ARG A 164 5.96 29.59 -18.51
N PRO A 165 5.28 28.53 -18.99
CA PRO A 165 3.83 28.54 -19.09
C PRO A 165 3.15 28.77 -17.74
N TYR A 166 1.97 29.38 -17.76
CA TYR A 166 1.15 29.57 -16.56
C TYR A 166 0.77 28.23 -15.93
N ILE A 167 0.89 28.14 -14.60
CA ILE A 167 0.59 26.94 -13.85
C ILE A 167 -0.91 26.93 -13.52
N GLY A 168 -1.68 26.23 -14.35
CA GLY A 168 -3.13 26.09 -14.19
C GLY A 168 -3.53 25.60 -12.79
N GLY A 169 -4.56 26.21 -12.22
CA GLY A 169 -5.04 25.94 -10.86
C GLY A 169 -4.37 26.76 -9.77
N SER A 170 -3.23 27.42 -10.03
CA SER A 170 -2.70 28.44 -9.11
C SER A 170 -3.37 29.79 -9.32
N THR A 171 -3.36 30.67 -8.32
CA THR A 171 -3.79 32.07 -8.43
C THR A 171 -2.66 33.02 -8.81
N ASP A 172 -1.41 32.65 -8.53
CA ASP A 172 -0.21 33.49 -8.71
C ASP A 172 0.78 32.92 -9.75
N GLY A 173 0.42 31.84 -10.46
CA GLY A 173 1.30 31.19 -11.43
C GLY A 173 2.48 30.44 -10.80
N THR A 174 2.44 30.14 -9.49
CA THR A 174 3.50 29.38 -8.79
C THR A 174 3.10 27.93 -8.51
N ALA A 175 4.10 27.03 -8.56
CA ALA A 175 3.91 25.62 -8.22
C ALA A 175 3.51 25.46 -6.73
N TRP A 176 3.99 26.33 -5.86
CA TRP A 176 3.71 26.29 -4.42
C TRP A 176 2.25 26.63 -4.11
N ASN A 177 1.69 27.64 -4.79
CA ASN A 177 0.27 27.95 -4.68
C ASN A 177 -0.60 26.82 -5.21
N LEU A 178 -0.20 26.17 -6.32
CA LEU A 178 -0.87 24.97 -6.81
C LEU A 178 -0.85 23.82 -5.79
N ILE A 179 0.31 23.58 -5.15
CA ILE A 179 0.52 22.49 -4.19
C ILE A 179 -0.25 22.74 -2.90
N MET A 180 -0.03 23.89 -2.26
CA MET A 180 -0.54 24.19 -0.92
C MET A 180 -1.96 24.75 -0.96
N GLY A 181 -2.28 25.56 -1.97
CA GLY A 181 -3.59 26.14 -2.17
C GLY A 181 -4.52 25.15 -2.87
N TYR A 182 -4.63 25.25 -4.19
CA TYR A 182 -5.67 24.56 -4.97
C TYR A 182 -5.69 23.04 -4.80
N ASN A 183 -4.54 22.37 -4.92
CA ASN A 183 -4.49 20.91 -4.76
C ASN A 183 -4.38 20.44 -3.30
N GLY A 184 -4.27 21.37 -2.36
CA GLY A 184 -3.95 21.11 -0.96
C GLY A 184 -5.03 21.56 0.00
N LEU A 185 -4.71 22.61 0.76
CA LEU A 185 -5.57 23.18 1.79
C LEU A 185 -6.90 23.67 1.22
N GLY A 186 -6.91 24.23 0.00
CA GLY A 186 -8.13 24.68 -0.68
C GLY A 186 -9.11 23.56 -1.02
N ARG A 187 -8.66 22.30 -1.07
CA ARG A 187 -9.55 21.13 -1.18
C ARG A 187 -10.14 20.68 0.15
N ILE A 188 -9.42 20.92 1.24
CA ILE A 188 -9.85 20.51 2.58
C ILE A 188 -10.77 21.57 3.20
N PHE A 189 -10.37 22.84 3.15
CA PHE A 189 -11.01 23.95 3.86
C PHE A 189 -11.87 24.86 2.97
N GLY A 190 -11.97 24.56 1.67
CA GLY A 190 -12.56 25.47 0.69
C GLY A 190 -11.64 26.66 0.40
N GLY A 191 -11.50 27.05 -0.87
CA GLY A 191 -10.65 28.18 -1.26
C GLY A 191 -11.19 28.85 -2.52
N GLU A 192 -10.85 30.14 -2.69
CA GLU A 192 -11.38 31.01 -3.76
C GLU A 192 -11.15 30.46 -5.18
N GLY A 193 -10.06 29.69 -5.40
CA GLY A 193 -9.78 29.02 -6.68
C GLY A 193 -10.46 27.67 -6.88
N ASN A 194 -11.19 27.16 -5.87
CA ASN A 194 -11.82 25.84 -5.86
C ASN A 194 -13.34 25.90 -5.96
N GLY A 195 -13.91 27.11 -6.09
CA GLY A 195 -15.30 27.32 -6.47
C GLY A 195 -15.49 26.95 -7.93
N GLY A 196 -16.10 25.79 -8.19
CA GLY A 196 -16.57 25.48 -9.53
C GLY A 196 -17.50 26.58 -10.00
N GLY A 197 -17.32 27.05 -11.24
CA GLY A 197 -18.23 27.99 -11.88
C GLY A 197 -19.67 27.47 -11.78
N GLY A 198 -20.45 28.11 -10.92
CA GLY A 198 -21.77 27.67 -10.51
C GLY A 198 -22.08 28.25 -9.14
N GLY A 199 -22.62 29.48 -9.12
CA GLY A 199 -23.07 30.11 -7.89
C GLY A 199 -24.10 29.23 -7.18
N GLY A 200 -23.82 28.84 -5.94
CA GLY A 200 -24.75 28.11 -5.08
C GLY A 200 -24.07 27.10 -4.15
N GLY A 201 -23.92 27.48 -2.89
CA GLY A 201 -23.82 26.63 -1.70
C GLY A 201 -23.06 25.29 -1.78
N GLY A 202 -21.85 25.25 -1.22
CA GLY A 202 -21.39 24.21 -0.28
C GLY A 202 -21.62 22.73 -0.60
N GLY A 203 -21.64 22.34 -1.88
CA GLY A 203 -21.89 20.95 -2.29
C GLY A 203 -21.41 20.73 -3.72
N GLY A 204 -20.11 20.51 -3.90
CA GLY A 204 -19.59 20.00 -5.18
C GLY A 204 -20.19 18.64 -5.54
N PHE A 205 -19.77 18.06 -6.67
CA PHE A 205 -20.18 16.78 -7.30
C PHE A 205 -20.35 15.52 -6.40
N SER A 206 -20.17 15.63 -5.09
CA SER A 206 -20.20 14.59 -4.06
C SER A 206 -20.98 14.99 -2.80
N GLY A 207 -21.76 16.07 -2.85
CA GLY A 207 -22.60 16.56 -1.74
C GLY A 207 -21.84 17.33 -0.66
N THR A 208 -22.59 17.76 0.36
CA THR A 208 -22.09 18.57 1.50
C THR A 208 -21.08 17.81 2.35
N ALA A 209 -20.02 18.50 2.79
CA ALA A 209 -19.02 17.94 3.67
C ALA A 209 -19.62 17.49 5.01
N GLY A 210 -19.14 16.36 5.53
CA GLY A 210 -19.60 15.76 6.77
C GLY A 210 -19.30 14.27 6.85
N LEU A 211 -19.29 13.69 8.05
CA LEU A 211 -19.02 12.26 8.25
C LEU A 211 -19.97 11.36 7.43
N GLY A 212 -21.23 11.78 7.28
CA GLY A 212 -22.23 11.06 6.48
C GLY A 212 -22.06 11.18 4.96
N ARG A 213 -21.23 12.10 4.45
CA ARG A 213 -21.12 12.40 3.01
C ARG A 213 -20.86 11.16 2.17
N MET A 214 -20.01 10.27 2.65
CA MET A 214 -19.65 9.06 1.92
C MET A 214 -20.84 8.12 1.69
N PHE A 215 -21.87 8.17 2.52
CA PHE A 215 -23.05 7.30 2.45
C PHE A 215 -24.23 7.94 1.70
N ASN A 216 -24.01 9.05 0.99
CA ASN A 216 -25.04 9.65 0.15
C ASN A 216 -25.30 8.84 -1.13
N ASP A 217 -26.33 9.22 -1.88
CA ASP A 217 -26.76 8.51 -3.08
C ASP A 217 -25.70 8.48 -4.21
N VAL A 218 -24.74 9.41 -4.19
CA VAL A 218 -23.68 9.52 -5.19
C VAL A 218 -22.49 8.60 -4.88
N LEU A 219 -22.03 8.59 -3.63
CA LEU A 219 -20.84 7.85 -3.19
C LEU A 219 -21.15 6.48 -2.61
N GLY A 220 -22.37 6.31 -2.07
CA GLY A 220 -22.88 5.12 -1.41
C GLY A 220 -22.70 3.86 -2.26
N GLY A 221 -23.28 3.87 -3.46
CA GLY A 221 -23.24 2.75 -4.39
C GLY A 221 -21.88 2.53 -5.08
N GLN A 222 -21.00 3.53 -5.09
CA GLN A 222 -19.72 3.45 -5.77
C GLN A 222 -18.67 2.68 -4.96
N ILE A 223 -18.53 3.00 -3.66
CA ILE A 223 -17.46 2.44 -2.83
C ILE A 223 -17.82 2.32 -1.35
N SER A 224 -18.78 3.09 -0.85
CA SER A 224 -18.98 3.23 0.60
C SER A 224 -19.57 2.00 1.28
N TRP A 225 -20.24 1.14 0.52
CA TRP A 225 -20.69 -0.17 1.00
C TRP A 225 -19.54 -1.10 1.46
N LEU A 226 -18.29 -0.84 1.05
CA LEU A 226 -17.10 -1.57 1.52
C LEU A 226 -16.59 -1.10 2.89
N ILE A 227 -16.97 0.10 3.33
CA ILE A 227 -16.47 0.70 4.58
C ILE A 227 -16.84 -0.13 5.81
N PRO A 228 -18.12 -0.59 5.97
CA PRO A 228 -18.49 -1.43 7.11
C PRO A 228 -17.70 -2.75 7.15
N PHE A 229 -17.51 -3.40 5.99
CA PHE A 229 -16.72 -4.64 5.90
C PHE A 229 -15.26 -4.41 6.29
N ALA A 230 -14.65 -3.32 5.81
CA ALA A 230 -13.27 -2.96 6.16
C ALA A 230 -13.14 -2.64 7.66
N ALA A 231 -14.13 -1.98 8.27
CA ALA A 231 -14.14 -1.69 9.70
C ALA A 231 -14.22 -2.97 10.53
N LEU A 232 -15.15 -3.88 10.19
CA LEU A 232 -15.31 -5.18 10.87
C LEU A 232 -14.09 -6.07 10.71
N ALA A 233 -13.51 -6.10 9.50
CA ALA A 233 -12.26 -6.78 9.19
C ALA A 233 -11.09 -6.29 10.07
N CYS A 234 -10.89 -4.97 10.10
CA CYS A 234 -9.82 -4.35 10.87
C CYS A 234 -10.00 -4.59 12.37
N ALA A 235 -11.21 -4.37 12.90
CA ALA A 235 -11.53 -4.59 14.30
C ALA A 235 -11.39 -6.07 14.70
N GLY A 236 -11.99 -6.98 13.94
CA GLY A 236 -11.90 -8.42 14.16
C GLY A 236 -10.46 -8.94 14.05
N GLY A 237 -9.70 -8.45 13.08
CA GLY A 237 -8.28 -8.76 12.91
C GLY A 237 -7.44 -8.29 14.10
N LEU A 238 -7.66 -7.06 14.59
CA LEU A 238 -6.94 -6.52 15.74
C LEU A 238 -7.30 -7.25 17.04
N VAL A 239 -8.58 -7.58 17.25
CA VAL A 239 -9.05 -8.40 18.39
C VAL A 239 -8.40 -9.79 18.34
N ARG A 240 -8.37 -10.43 17.16
CA ARG A 240 -7.73 -11.75 16.99
C ARG A 240 -6.21 -11.69 17.17
N CYS A 241 -5.57 -10.57 16.83
CA CYS A 241 -4.16 -10.34 17.15
C CYS A 241 -3.91 -10.24 18.66
N GLY A 242 -4.91 -9.92 19.49
CA GLY A 242 -4.85 -10.00 20.95
C GLY A 242 -3.59 -9.37 21.56
N ARG A 243 -2.77 -10.19 22.22
CA ARG A 243 -1.49 -9.79 22.83
C ARG A 243 -0.26 -10.07 21.96
N ALA A 244 -0.44 -10.29 20.65
CA ALA A 244 0.66 -10.49 19.73
C ALA A 244 1.69 -9.34 19.84
N PRO A 245 2.99 -9.64 19.69
CA PRO A 245 4.03 -8.64 19.84
C PRO A 245 3.85 -7.51 18.82
N ARG A 246 4.32 -6.30 19.16
CA ARG A 246 4.26 -5.13 18.27
C ARG A 246 4.90 -5.36 16.88
N THR A 247 5.83 -6.31 16.79
CA THR A 247 6.57 -6.66 15.57
C THR A 247 5.86 -7.73 14.72
N ASP A 248 4.67 -8.16 15.12
CA ASP A 248 3.85 -9.10 14.36
C ASP A 248 3.45 -8.50 13.00
N ALA A 249 3.58 -9.29 11.95
CA ALA A 249 3.34 -8.84 10.58
C ALA A 249 1.85 -8.56 10.32
N THR A 250 0.96 -9.36 10.94
CA THR A 250 -0.49 -9.20 10.81
C THR A 250 -0.94 -7.90 11.49
N ARG A 251 -0.48 -7.66 12.72
CA ARG A 251 -0.75 -6.41 13.43
C ARG A 251 -0.26 -5.19 12.66
N ALA A 252 0.98 -5.23 12.14
CA ALA A 252 1.53 -4.11 11.37
C ALA A 252 0.73 -3.82 10.09
N ALA A 253 0.27 -4.86 9.40
CA ALA A 253 -0.53 -4.73 8.20
C ALA A 253 -1.94 -4.18 8.50
N LEU A 254 -2.61 -4.68 9.53
CA LEU A 254 -3.88 -4.16 10.02
C LEU A 254 -3.81 -2.68 10.42
N LEU A 255 -2.76 -2.28 11.15
CA LEU A 255 -2.57 -0.88 11.54
C LEU A 255 -2.32 0.02 10.32
N LEU A 256 -1.57 -0.48 9.32
CA LEU A 256 -1.29 0.28 8.11
C LEU A 256 -2.56 0.45 7.26
N TRP A 257 -3.26 -0.64 6.97
CA TRP A 257 -4.47 -0.61 6.14
C TRP A 257 -5.67 0.03 6.84
N GLY A 258 -5.82 -0.20 8.14
CA GLY A 258 -6.81 0.47 8.96
C GLY A 258 -6.55 1.98 9.02
N GLY A 259 -5.32 2.38 9.37
CA GLY A 259 -4.92 3.79 9.39
C GLY A 259 -5.07 4.47 8.02
N TRP A 260 -4.67 3.78 6.95
CA TRP A 260 -4.90 4.22 5.57
C TRP A 260 -6.37 4.51 5.29
N THR A 261 -7.24 3.56 5.63
CA THR A 261 -8.69 3.65 5.37
C THR A 261 -9.32 4.79 6.16
N VAL A 262 -8.94 4.94 7.43
CA VAL A 262 -9.43 6.03 8.30
C VAL A 262 -8.99 7.39 7.78
N LEU A 263 -7.71 7.55 7.41
CA LEU A 263 -7.21 8.82 6.89
C LEU A 263 -7.93 9.22 5.60
N HIS A 264 -8.06 8.31 4.65
CA HIS A 264 -8.83 8.57 3.42
C HIS A 264 -10.31 8.83 3.69
N TYR A 265 -10.91 8.14 4.66
CA TYR A 265 -12.29 8.42 5.04
C TYR A 265 -12.47 9.84 5.50
N LEU A 266 -11.70 10.23 6.50
CA LEU A 266 -11.81 11.53 7.13
C LEU A 266 -11.52 12.63 6.11
N THR A 267 -10.45 12.49 5.32
CA THR A 267 -10.12 13.48 4.28
C THR A 267 -11.26 13.65 3.26
N PHE A 268 -11.83 12.56 2.73
CA PHE A 268 -12.88 12.68 1.72
C PHE A 268 -14.25 13.06 2.27
N ALA A 269 -14.58 12.63 3.49
CA ALA A 269 -15.80 13.01 4.18
C ALA A 269 -15.80 14.50 4.55
N MET A 270 -14.66 15.03 5.00
CA MET A 270 -14.54 16.39 5.53
C MET A 270 -14.04 17.43 4.51
N ALA A 271 -13.59 17.02 3.32
CA ALA A 271 -13.11 17.97 2.30
C ALA A 271 -14.23 18.91 1.81
N GLU A 272 -14.07 20.21 2.05
CA GLU A 272 -15.04 21.26 1.70
C GLU A 272 -14.91 21.76 0.26
N GLY A 273 -13.79 21.49 -0.43
CA GLY A 273 -13.59 21.87 -1.83
C GLY A 273 -14.29 20.97 -2.85
N THR A 274 -14.07 21.21 -4.14
CA THR A 274 -14.60 20.37 -5.24
C THR A 274 -14.05 18.95 -5.15
N MET A 275 -14.89 18.03 -4.65
CA MET A 275 -14.58 16.62 -4.52
C MET A 275 -15.36 15.86 -5.59
N HIS A 276 -14.64 15.22 -6.50
CA HIS A 276 -15.24 14.33 -7.48
C HIS A 276 -15.27 12.89 -6.94
N PRO A 277 -16.31 12.10 -7.25
CA PRO A 277 -16.46 10.73 -6.76
C PRO A 277 -15.23 9.82 -6.98
N TYR A 278 -14.50 10.03 -8.08
CA TYR A 278 -13.32 9.24 -8.43
C TYR A 278 -12.12 9.42 -7.49
N TYR A 279 -12.09 10.48 -6.67
CA TYR A 279 -11.04 10.64 -5.66
C TYR A 279 -11.07 9.55 -4.59
N THR A 280 -12.19 8.83 -4.45
CA THR A 280 -12.34 7.79 -3.44
C THR A 280 -11.62 6.48 -3.76
N THR A 281 -11.19 6.25 -5.00
CA THR A 281 -10.59 4.98 -5.44
C THR A 281 -9.34 4.55 -4.66
N PRO A 282 -8.41 5.44 -4.24
CA PRO A 282 -7.27 5.06 -3.40
C PRO A 282 -7.64 4.56 -2.00
N ARG A 283 -8.90 4.69 -1.56
CA ARG A 283 -9.33 4.40 -0.19
C ARG A 283 -9.36 2.92 0.16
N TRP A 284 -9.39 2.04 -0.82
CA TRP A 284 -9.79 0.65 -0.61
C TRP A 284 -8.62 -0.35 -0.46
N ARG A 285 -8.72 -1.19 0.59
CA ARG A 285 -8.23 -2.58 0.70
C ARG A 285 -9.10 -3.36 1.71
N PRO A 286 -9.48 -4.64 1.48
CA PRO A 286 -10.16 -5.46 2.47
C PRO A 286 -9.22 -6.56 3.00
N GLU A 287 -9.52 -6.95 4.22
CA GLU A 287 -9.16 -8.25 4.74
C GLU A 287 -10.44 -8.91 5.21
N SER A 288 -11.14 -9.67 4.38
CA SER A 288 -12.06 -10.68 4.93
C SER A 288 -12.17 -11.90 4.02
N PRO A 289 -12.08 -13.11 4.59
CA PRO A 289 -12.63 -14.31 3.97
C PRO A 289 -14.12 -14.46 4.36
N PRO A 290 -14.97 -15.03 3.48
CA PRO A 290 -16.24 -15.59 3.92
C PRO A 290 -15.95 -16.78 4.85
N CYS A 291 -16.72 -16.87 5.94
CA CYS A 291 -16.70 -18.00 6.85
C CYS A 291 -17.06 -19.29 6.11
N ALA A 292 -16.06 -20.07 5.72
CA ALA A 292 -16.15 -21.52 5.50
C ALA A 292 -14.73 -22.13 5.49
N GLY A 293 -14.37 -22.87 6.54
CA GLY A 293 -13.26 -23.83 6.52
C GLY A 293 -11.86 -23.29 6.83
N ALA A 294 -11.60 -22.89 8.09
CA ALA A 294 -10.23 -22.83 8.61
C ALA A 294 -10.18 -23.06 10.13
N ALA A 295 -10.83 -24.12 10.60
CA ALA A 295 -10.39 -24.81 11.81
C ALA A 295 -9.27 -25.77 11.36
N GLU A 296 -8.02 -25.57 11.83
CA GLU A 296 -7.07 -26.66 12.17
C GLU A 296 -5.61 -26.25 12.35
N ARG A 297 -5.16 -25.02 12.06
CA ARG A 297 -3.71 -24.72 12.14
C ARG A 297 -3.39 -23.49 12.97
N CYS A 298 -3.60 -23.58 14.28
CA CYS A 298 -3.05 -22.63 15.26
C CYS A 298 -2.77 -23.33 16.61
N CYS A 299 -2.00 -24.42 16.58
CA CYS A 299 -1.31 -24.93 17.77
C CYS A 299 0.13 -25.28 17.36
N CYS A 300 0.99 -24.28 17.25
CA CYS A 300 2.45 -24.42 17.33
C CYS A 300 3.04 -23.05 17.64
N ALA A 301 3.06 -22.68 18.93
CA ALA A 301 3.97 -21.67 19.43
C ALA A 301 5.41 -22.23 19.37
N PRO A 302 6.44 -21.42 19.06
CA PRO A 302 7.82 -21.87 19.16
C PRO A 302 8.19 -21.98 20.65
N SER A 303 8.28 -23.21 21.14
CA SER A 303 8.99 -23.49 22.39
C SER A 303 10.47 -23.19 22.18
N VAL A 304 11.01 -22.40 23.09
CA VAL A 304 12.44 -22.21 23.30
C VAL A 304 13.07 -23.60 23.46
N ARG A 305 13.90 -24.02 22.50
CA ARG A 305 14.76 -25.21 22.64
C ARG A 305 16.20 -24.78 22.84
N THR A 306 16.56 -24.71 24.11
CA THR A 306 17.88 -25.11 24.62
C THR A 306 18.14 -26.58 24.26
N GLY A 307 19.39 -26.91 23.93
CA GLY A 307 19.95 -28.25 24.14
C GLY A 307 19.60 -29.35 23.13
N ALA A 308 20.66 -29.94 22.58
CA ALA A 308 20.80 -31.26 21.96
C ALA A 308 19.59 -32.22 21.99
N GLY A 309 19.19 -32.74 20.82
CA GLY A 309 18.23 -33.85 20.77
C GLY A 309 17.83 -34.25 19.35
N ARG A 310 18.32 -35.42 18.93
CA ARG A 310 18.13 -36.19 17.69
C ARG A 310 16.73 -36.03 17.06
N GLY A 311 16.69 -35.79 15.75
CA GLY A 311 15.46 -35.71 14.96
C GLY A 311 14.87 -37.08 14.67
N CYS A 312 13.59 -37.25 14.97
CA CYS A 312 12.78 -38.39 14.54
C CYS A 312 12.06 -38.02 13.24
N CYS A 313 12.39 -38.70 12.13
CA CYS A 313 11.52 -38.74 10.95
C CYS A 313 10.45 -39.84 11.15
N PRO A 314 9.17 -39.59 10.82
CA PRO A 314 8.15 -40.62 10.82
C PRO A 314 8.32 -41.56 9.60
N PRO A 315 7.98 -42.86 9.72
CA PRO A 315 8.17 -43.82 8.64
C PRO A 315 7.06 -43.68 7.60
N GLY A 316 7.42 -43.63 6.32
CA GLY A 316 6.48 -43.75 5.20
C GLY A 316 6.36 -42.54 4.28
N SER A 317 7.46 -42.14 3.61
CA SER A 317 7.33 -41.45 2.32
C SER A 317 8.47 -41.84 1.38
N ARG A 318 8.10 -42.51 0.27
CA ARG A 318 8.96 -42.78 -0.86
C ARG A 318 9.06 -41.52 -1.72
N ARG A 319 10.22 -40.88 -1.83
CA ARG A 319 10.69 -40.22 -3.08
C ARG A 319 12.23 -40.14 -3.14
N PRO A 320 12.83 -40.20 -4.35
CA PRO A 320 14.25 -40.43 -4.53
C PRO A 320 15.07 -39.14 -4.64
N ARG A 321 16.37 -39.25 -4.29
CA ARG A 321 17.50 -38.39 -4.68
C ARG A 321 17.51 -36.95 -4.14
N CYS A 322 18.08 -36.78 -2.94
CA CYS A 322 18.90 -35.59 -2.65
C CYS A 322 20.37 -35.94 -2.93
N GLY A 323 20.99 -35.12 -3.78
CA GLY A 323 22.35 -35.27 -4.28
C GLY A 323 23.42 -35.12 -3.20
N ARG A 324 24.52 -35.82 -3.48
CA ARG A 324 25.79 -35.84 -2.75
C ARG A 324 26.34 -34.44 -2.50
N SER A 325 26.66 -34.13 -1.24
CA SER A 325 27.81 -33.29 -0.86
C SER A 325 27.89 -33.15 0.67
N CYS A 326 28.26 -34.22 1.36
CA CYS A 326 28.94 -34.09 2.65
C CYS A 326 30.14 -35.04 2.63
N CYS A 327 31.30 -34.42 2.45
CA CYS A 327 32.60 -35.06 2.46
C CYS A 327 32.88 -35.72 3.80
N CYS A 328 33.64 -36.80 3.71
CA CYS A 328 34.15 -37.63 4.78
C CYS A 328 34.82 -36.83 5.91
N ALA A 329 34.40 -37.10 7.15
CA ALA A 329 35.24 -36.98 8.32
C ALA A 329 35.13 -38.32 9.06
N GLY A 330 36.23 -39.09 9.07
CA GLY A 330 36.29 -40.43 9.64
C GLY A 330 36.17 -40.43 11.17
N PRO A 331 35.72 -41.53 11.78
CA PRO A 331 35.63 -41.65 13.24
C PRO A 331 37.00 -42.00 13.86
N PRO A 332 37.28 -41.59 15.10
CA PRO A 332 38.49 -42.01 15.81
C PRO A 332 38.37 -43.47 16.26
N ALA A 333 39.50 -44.16 16.20
CA ALA A 333 39.67 -45.57 16.52
C ALA A 333 39.63 -45.84 18.04
N GLY A 334 39.08 -46.99 18.42
CA GLY A 334 39.35 -47.64 19.71
C GLY A 334 38.12 -47.93 20.55
N SER A 335 37.49 -49.09 20.34
CA SER A 335 36.85 -49.95 21.37
C SER A 335 36.24 -51.21 20.70
N PRO A 336 36.51 -52.43 21.19
CA PRO A 336 36.12 -53.67 20.52
C PRO A 336 34.75 -54.18 21.01
N GLY A 337 34.02 -54.84 20.11
CA GLY A 337 32.92 -55.74 20.49
C GLY A 337 31.54 -55.32 20.03
N CYS A 338 31.06 -55.91 18.92
CA CYS A 338 29.87 -56.76 18.92
C CYS A 338 29.48 -57.16 17.48
N GLY A 339 29.68 -58.44 17.17
CA GLY A 339 28.63 -59.31 16.63
C GLY A 339 28.03 -59.02 15.25
N ARG A 340 28.44 -59.82 14.27
CA ARG A 340 27.66 -60.18 13.07
C ARG A 340 26.21 -60.59 13.41
N ARG A 341 25.26 -60.19 12.55
CA ARG A 341 24.05 -60.92 12.08
C ARG A 341 23.39 -60.02 11.00
N SER A 342 23.49 -60.29 9.69
CA SER A 342 22.74 -61.23 8.85
C SER A 342 21.20 -61.13 8.97
N GLY A 343 20.56 -60.64 7.89
CA GLY A 343 19.25 -61.12 7.45
C GLY A 343 18.05 -60.17 7.58
N CYS A 344 17.44 -59.88 6.42
CA CYS A 344 16.13 -59.30 6.11
C CYS A 344 15.93 -57.79 6.28
#